data_AF-A0A662C3F0-F1
#
_entry.id   AF-A0A662C3F0-F1
#
_cell.length_a   1.000
_cell.length_b   1.000
_cell.length_c   1.000
_cell.angle_alpha   90.00
_cell.angle_beta   90.00
_cell.angle_gamma   90.00
#
_symmetry.space_group_name_H-M   'P 1'
#
loop_
_entity.id
_entity.type
_entity.pdbx_description
1 polymer ?
#
loop_
_entity_poly.entity_id
_entity_poly.type
_entity_poly.pdbx_seq_one_letter_code
_entity_poly.pdbx_strand_id
1 'polypeptide(L)'
;MKKTYLLLLAIIISISNGITQETNSQININKMILKYSDGNGNSYKIIKGNISFQPISREMSSSGLYDGGEPAQNKITKKNFKKVYLAFESIFKNKKIQIPNRIKTSGLLSMQEEGEDKKVSIIKKSEEQKQLELMLKELLKL
;
A
#
# COMPACT_ATOMS: atom_id res chain seq x y z
N MET A 1 39.12 -40.14 -55.12
CA MET A 1 39.97 -39.58 -54.05
C MET A 1 39.07 -39.19 -52.89
N LYS A 2 39.36 -39.76 -51.71
CA LYS A 2 38.69 -39.51 -50.43
C LYS A 2 39.02 -38.10 -49.92
N LYS A 3 38.08 -37.45 -49.23
CA LYS A 3 38.35 -36.65 -48.02
C LYS A 3 37.05 -36.42 -47.24
N THR A 4 36.87 -37.28 -46.24
CA THR A 4 36.06 -37.12 -45.04
C THR A 4 36.60 -35.96 -44.19
N TYR A 5 35.74 -35.05 -43.74
CA TYR A 5 35.94 -34.22 -42.53
C TYR A 5 34.53 -33.94 -41.97
N LEU A 6 34.09 -34.66 -40.92
CA LEU A 6 34.32 -34.44 -39.48
C LEU A 6 33.35 -33.41 -38.87
N LEU A 7 32.48 -33.94 -38.01
CA LEU A 7 31.53 -33.26 -37.12
C LEU A 7 32.20 -32.21 -36.19
N LEU A 8 31.49 -31.13 -35.89
CA LEU A 8 31.54 -30.30 -34.66
C LEU A 8 30.33 -29.33 -34.71
N LEU A 9 29.18 -29.65 -34.10
CA LEU A 9 28.74 -29.41 -32.71
C LEU A 9 28.64 -27.92 -32.30
N ALA A 10 27.41 -27.39 -32.26
CA ALA A 10 26.91 -26.29 -31.41
C ALA A 10 25.38 -26.18 -31.64
N ILE A 11 24.51 -26.86 -30.90
CA ILE A 11 23.85 -26.51 -29.61
C ILE A 11 23.04 -25.19 -29.65
N ILE A 12 21.78 -25.27 -29.18
CA ILE A 12 20.81 -24.23 -28.72
C ILE A 12 20.16 -23.45 -29.90
N ILE A 13 18.84 -23.31 -30.04
CA ILE A 13 17.82 -23.02 -29.02
C ILE A 13 16.48 -23.68 -29.40
N SER A 14 16.07 -24.67 -28.60
CA SER A 14 14.64 -24.92 -28.37
C SER A 14 14.09 -23.68 -27.70
N ILE A 15 13.34 -22.84 -28.42
CA ILE A 15 12.53 -21.81 -27.77
C ILE A 15 11.38 -22.58 -27.14
N SER A 16 11.61 -23.02 -25.91
CA SER A 16 10.56 -23.45 -25.01
C SER A 16 9.48 -22.38 -25.04
N ASN A 17 8.26 -22.77 -25.37
CA ASN A 17 7.05 -22.05 -24.99
C ASN A 17 6.94 -22.09 -23.45
N GLY A 18 7.85 -21.40 -22.79
CA GLY A 18 7.72 -20.98 -21.41
C GLY A 18 6.78 -19.79 -21.39
N ILE A 19 5.49 -20.06 -21.60
CA ILE A 19 4.45 -19.17 -21.08
C ILE A 19 4.64 -19.24 -19.58
N THR A 20 5.44 -18.30 -19.05
CA THR A 20 5.49 -17.97 -17.63
C THR A 20 4.05 -17.81 -17.18
N GLN A 21 3.58 -18.77 -16.39
CA GLN A 21 2.37 -18.61 -15.62
C GLN A 21 2.62 -17.42 -14.70
N GLU A 22 2.11 -16.26 -15.08
CA GLU A 22 1.87 -15.18 -14.13
C GLU A 22 1.01 -15.79 -13.02
N THR A 23 1.60 -15.90 -11.84
CA THR A 23 0.93 -16.33 -10.62
C THR A 23 -0.24 -15.39 -10.35
N ASN A 24 -1.43 -15.77 -10.83
CA ASN A 24 -2.71 -15.17 -10.51
C ASN A 24 -3.06 -15.48 -9.04
N SER A 25 -2.35 -14.85 -8.11
CA SER A 25 -2.93 -14.52 -6.81
C SER A 25 -3.83 -13.33 -7.06
N GLN A 26 -5.07 -13.60 -7.49
CA GLN A 26 -6.02 -12.55 -7.83
C GLN A 26 -6.49 -11.88 -6.53
N ILE A 27 -5.72 -10.91 -6.03
CA ILE A 27 -6.06 -10.10 -4.85
C ILE A 27 -7.51 -9.67 -4.99
N ASN A 28 -8.35 -10.08 -4.03
CA ASN A 28 -9.76 -9.76 -4.08
C ASN A 28 -9.97 -8.33 -3.57
N ILE A 29 -9.56 -7.38 -4.40
CA ILE A 29 -9.65 -5.93 -4.14
C ILE A 29 -11.05 -5.46 -3.76
N ASN A 30 -12.09 -6.26 -4.04
CA ASN A 30 -13.47 -5.92 -3.71
C ASN A 30 -13.76 -6.07 -2.21
N LYS A 31 -13.01 -6.92 -1.50
CA LYS A 31 -13.17 -7.15 -0.06
C LYS A 31 -12.08 -6.48 0.77
N MET A 32 -11.15 -5.78 0.12
CA MET A 32 -10.00 -5.19 0.79
C MET A 32 -10.36 -3.88 1.48
N ILE A 33 -9.92 -3.75 2.73
CA ILE A 33 -10.08 -2.53 3.53
C ILE A 33 -8.68 -2.04 3.91
N LEU A 34 -8.34 -0.83 3.47
CA LEU A 34 -7.12 -0.14 3.88
C LEU A 34 -7.48 0.89 4.95
N LYS A 35 -6.72 0.91 6.04
CA LYS A 35 -6.89 1.87 7.12
C LYS A 35 -5.56 2.54 7.41
N TYR A 36 -5.59 3.84 7.64
CA TYR A 36 -4.43 4.60 8.04
C TYR A 36 -4.80 5.52 9.19
N SER A 37 -3.98 5.56 10.24
CA SER A 37 -4.05 6.58 11.28
C SER A 37 -2.79 7.43 11.24
N ASP A 38 -2.96 8.75 11.14
CA ASP A 38 -1.84 9.69 11.06
C ASP A 38 -1.20 9.94 12.43
N GLY A 39 -0.19 10.81 12.43
CA GLY A 39 0.54 11.17 13.64
C GLY A 39 -0.27 11.93 14.69
N ASN A 40 -1.38 12.55 14.30
CA ASN A 40 -2.26 13.32 15.18
C ASN A 40 -3.46 12.50 15.69
N GLY A 41 -3.65 11.30 15.15
CA GLY A 41 -4.74 10.39 15.54
C GLY A 41 -5.95 10.47 14.62
N ASN A 42 -5.89 11.23 13.53
CA ASN A 42 -6.95 11.19 12.52
C ASN A 42 -6.90 9.85 11.79
N SER A 43 -8.05 9.40 11.29
CA SER A 43 -8.23 8.09 10.70
C SER A 43 -8.76 8.18 9.27
N TYR A 44 -8.18 7.38 8.38
CA TYR A 44 -8.59 7.23 7.00
C TYR A 44 -9.01 5.79 6.77
N LYS A 45 -10.14 5.59 6.09
CA LYS A 45 -10.61 4.28 5.64
C LYS A 45 -10.82 4.33 4.15
N ILE A 46 -10.18 3.40 3.44
CA ILE A 46 -10.23 3.30 1.99
C ILE A 46 -10.77 1.91 1.64
N ILE A 47 -11.89 1.90 0.94
CA ILE A 47 -12.52 0.71 0.39
C ILE A 47 -12.71 0.90 -1.11
N LYS A 48 -13.06 -0.16 -1.83
CA LYS A 48 -13.37 -0.03 -3.25
C LYS A 48 -14.50 1.00 -3.46
N GLY A 49 -14.19 2.04 -4.24
CA GLY A 49 -15.17 3.07 -4.62
C GLY A 49 -15.27 4.25 -3.65
N ASN A 50 -14.67 4.18 -2.46
CA ASN A 50 -14.85 5.20 -1.43
C ASN A 50 -13.61 5.40 -0.54
N ILE A 51 -13.39 6.64 -0.13
CA ILE A 51 -12.48 7.03 0.94
C ILE A 51 -13.24 7.89 1.95
N SER A 52 -12.99 7.66 3.23
CA SER A 52 -13.51 8.46 4.33
C SER A 52 -12.39 8.86 5.29
N PHE A 53 -12.50 10.08 5.80
CA PHE A 53 -11.66 10.67 6.83
C PHE A 53 -12.49 10.96 8.07
N GLN A 54 -12.01 10.43 9.19
CA GLN A 54 -12.55 10.67 10.52
C GLN A 54 -11.48 11.43 11.33
N PRO A 55 -11.67 12.72 11.56
CA PRO A 55 -10.79 13.51 12.42
C PRO A 55 -10.93 13.06 13.87
N ILE A 56 -9.85 13.23 14.63
CA ILE A 56 -9.92 13.15 16.09
C ILE A 56 -10.56 14.42 16.63
N SER A 57 -11.47 14.29 17.59
CA SER A 57 -12.05 15.47 18.26
C SER A 57 -11.06 16.06 19.26
N ARG A 58 -11.27 17.32 19.64
CA ARG A 58 -10.44 18.01 20.63
C ARG A 58 -10.34 17.25 21.94
N GLU A 59 -11.47 16.74 22.42
CA GLU A 59 -11.60 16.01 23.69
C GLU A 59 -10.86 14.68 23.67
N MET A 60 -10.76 14.07 22.48
CA MET A 60 -10.07 12.79 22.28
C MET A 60 -8.58 12.97 21.95
N SER A 61 -8.14 14.19 21.67
CA SER A 61 -6.75 14.48 21.34
C SER A 61 -5.84 14.35 22.57
N SER A 62 -4.62 13.82 22.39
CA SER A 62 -3.66 13.68 23.50
C SER A 62 -3.28 15.02 24.15
N SER A 63 -3.45 16.14 23.45
CA SER A 63 -3.18 17.48 23.99
C SER A 63 -4.40 18.16 24.60
N GLY A 64 -5.62 17.67 24.31
CA GLY A 64 -6.87 18.38 24.61
C GLY A 64 -7.05 19.68 23.82
N LEU A 65 -6.16 19.98 22.86
CA LEU A 65 -6.13 21.25 22.13
C LEU A 65 -6.24 21.06 20.62
N TYR A 66 -5.79 19.91 20.10
CA TYR A 66 -5.79 19.65 18.67
C TYR A 66 -7.17 19.20 18.20
N ASP A 67 -7.66 19.81 17.14
CA ASP A 67 -8.87 19.41 16.43
C ASP A 67 -8.49 18.94 15.02
N GLY A 68 -8.93 17.73 14.65
CA GLY A 68 -8.66 17.15 13.34
C GLY A 68 -9.42 17.80 12.19
N GLY A 69 -10.38 18.70 12.48
CA GLY A 69 -11.21 19.38 11.52
C GLY A 69 -12.52 18.63 11.24
N GLU A 70 -13.07 18.84 10.05
CA GLU A 70 -14.35 18.24 9.65
C GLU A 70 -14.18 16.84 9.04
N PRO A 71 -15.08 15.89 9.31
CA PRO A 71 -15.10 14.61 8.62
C PRO A 71 -15.34 14.80 7.12
N ALA A 72 -14.68 13.97 6.30
CA ALA A 72 -14.77 14.06 4.85
C ALA A 72 -14.95 12.69 4.22
N GLN A 73 -15.61 12.67 3.07
CA GLN A 73 -15.82 11.46 2.27
C GLN A 73 -15.76 11.82 0.79
N ASN A 74 -15.15 10.95 -0.01
CA ASN A 74 -15.19 11.09 -1.46
C ASN A 74 -15.31 9.73 -2.18
N LYS A 75 -15.91 9.75 -3.37
CA LYS A 75 -15.88 8.59 -4.28
C LYS A 75 -14.53 8.53 -4.98
N ILE A 76 -13.96 7.33 -5.07
CA ILE A 76 -12.67 7.10 -5.74
C ILE A 76 -12.80 6.04 -6.82
N THR A 77 -12.02 6.19 -7.89
CA THR A 77 -11.99 5.21 -8.98
C THR A 77 -11.21 3.96 -8.56
N LYS A 78 -11.39 2.85 -9.30
CA LYS A 78 -10.54 1.65 -9.15
C LYS A 78 -9.04 1.99 -9.32
N LYS A 79 -8.71 2.92 -10.21
CA LYS A 79 -7.34 3.40 -10.44
C LYS A 79 -6.79 4.08 -9.17
N ASN A 80 -7.57 4.95 -8.54
CA ASN A 80 -7.18 5.62 -7.29
C ASN A 80 -7.00 4.62 -6.15
N PHE A 81 -7.95 3.69 -5.98
CA PHE A 81 -7.82 2.62 -4.99
C PHE A 81 -6.53 1.81 -5.20
N LYS A 82 -6.25 1.39 -6.44
CA LYS A 82 -5.02 0.64 -6.77
C LYS A 82 -3.75 1.44 -6.45
N LYS A 83 -3.74 2.77 -6.66
CA LYS A 83 -2.60 3.61 -6.28
C LYS A 83 -2.35 3.59 -4.77
N VAL A 84 -3.41 3.78 -3.96
CA VAL A 84 -3.29 3.73 -2.50
C VAL A 84 -2.84 2.35 -2.03
N TYR A 85 -3.41 1.28 -2.60
CA TYR A 85 -3.00 -0.09 -2.32
C TYR A 85 -1.50 -0.31 -2.57
N LEU A 86 -0.99 0.13 -3.73
CA LEU A 86 0.43 -0.01 -4.05
C LEU A 86 1.33 0.80 -3.09
N ALA A 87 0.87 1.96 -2.62
CA ALA A 87 1.59 2.73 -1.60
C ALA A 87 1.65 1.96 -0.26
N PHE A 88 0.53 1.37 0.17
CA PHE A 88 0.50 0.50 1.36
C PHE A 88 1.46 -0.68 1.21
N GLU A 89 1.38 -1.41 0.09
CA GLU A 89 2.26 -2.54 -0.22
C GLU A 89 3.74 -2.16 -0.17
N SER A 90 4.10 -1.00 -0.73
CA SER A 90 5.47 -0.48 -0.69
C SER A 90 5.93 -0.23 0.74
N ILE A 91 5.08 0.38 1.57
CA ILE A 91 5.36 0.61 3.00
C ILE A 91 5.52 -0.71 3.76
N PHE A 92 4.67 -1.72 3.52
CA PHE A 92 4.78 -3.04 4.15
C PHE A 92 6.08 -3.78 3.79
N LYS A 93 6.63 -3.53 2.59
CA LYS A 93 7.90 -4.09 2.11
C LYS A 93 9.11 -3.31 2.63
N ASN A 94 9.00 -2.00 2.83
CA ASN A 94 10.11 -1.19 3.33
C ASN A 94 10.29 -1.33 4.85
N LYS A 95 11.10 -2.31 5.29
CA LYS A 95 11.38 -2.54 6.72
C LYS A 95 12.13 -1.41 7.41
N LYS A 96 12.83 -0.52 6.68
CA LYS A 96 13.67 0.55 7.27
C LYS A 96 12.85 1.63 7.97
N ILE A 97 11.63 1.86 7.51
CA ILE A 97 10.73 2.87 8.09
C ILE A 97 9.77 2.27 9.11
N GLN A 98 9.78 0.94 9.29
CA GLN A 98 8.86 0.27 10.20
C GLN A 98 9.40 0.34 11.62
N ILE A 99 8.51 0.57 12.57
CA ILE A 99 8.84 0.58 14.00
C ILE A 99 7.99 -0.47 14.71
N PRO A 100 8.55 -1.19 15.70
CA PRO A 100 7.85 -2.29 16.37
C PRO A 100 6.66 -1.80 17.20
N ASN A 101 6.79 -0.62 17.81
CA ASN A 101 5.77 -0.01 18.65
C ASN A 101 5.40 1.37 18.11
N ARG A 102 4.10 1.65 18.09
CA ARG A 102 3.59 2.98 17.73
C ARG A 102 4.08 4.01 18.75
N ILE A 103 4.68 5.10 18.27
CA ILE A 103 5.07 6.25 19.08
C ILE A 103 4.23 7.48 18.70
N LYS A 104 4.17 8.51 19.55
CA LYS A 104 3.50 9.77 19.19
C LYS A 104 4.02 10.27 17.84
N THR A 105 3.13 10.81 17.00
CA THR A 105 3.40 11.32 15.63
C THR A 105 3.76 10.26 14.57
N SER A 106 3.81 8.97 14.93
CA SER A 106 3.96 7.90 13.94
C SER A 106 2.64 7.57 13.24
N GLY A 107 2.75 7.11 11.99
CA GLY A 107 1.61 6.58 11.25
C GLY A 107 1.37 5.10 11.57
N LEU A 108 0.12 4.66 11.49
CA LEU A 108 -0.27 3.25 11.60
C LEU A 108 -1.06 2.84 10.36
N LEU A 109 -0.56 1.84 9.63
CA LEU A 109 -1.25 1.24 8.49
C LEU A 109 -1.84 -0.10 8.91
N SER A 110 -3.03 -0.39 8.38
CA SER A 110 -3.68 -1.70 8.45
C SER A 110 -4.26 -2.04 7.08
N MET A 111 -4.01 -3.27 6.62
CA MET A 111 -4.57 -3.83 5.40
C MET A 111 -5.29 -5.12 5.74
N GLN A 112 -6.59 -5.13 5.49
CA GLN A 112 -7.46 -6.27 5.79
C GLN A 112 -7.94 -6.92 4.49
N GLU A 113 -7.71 -8.23 4.35
CA GLU A 113 -8.18 -9.06 3.23
C GLU A 113 -8.77 -10.36 3.79
N GLU A 114 -10.05 -10.62 3.49
CA GLU A 114 -10.76 -11.87 3.84
C GLU A 114 -10.63 -12.35 5.31
N GLY A 115 -10.41 -11.41 6.25
CA GLY A 115 -10.27 -11.70 7.68
C GLY A 115 -8.82 -11.67 8.18
N GLU A 116 -7.84 -11.71 7.29
CA GLU A 116 -6.44 -11.45 7.63
C GLU A 116 -6.20 -9.95 7.77
N ASP A 117 -5.50 -9.54 8.82
CA ASP A 117 -5.17 -8.13 9.09
C ASP A 117 -3.64 -7.99 9.23
N LYS A 118 -3.03 -7.26 8.29
CA LYS A 118 -1.61 -6.88 8.36
C LYS A 118 -1.54 -5.46 8.91
N LYS A 119 -0.80 -5.27 10.00
CA LYS A 119 -0.57 -3.94 10.60
C LYS A 119 0.90 -3.58 10.64
N VAL A 120 1.19 -2.31 10.44
CA VAL A 120 2.55 -1.79 10.59
C VAL A 120 2.53 -0.35 11.08
N SER A 121 3.37 -0.04 12.07
CA SER A 121 3.64 1.33 12.47
C SER A 121 4.84 1.85 11.69
N ILE A 122 4.81 3.10 11.22
CA ILE A 122 5.90 3.73 10.47
C ILE A 122 6.48 4.93 11.20
N ILE A 123 7.80 5.11 11.07
CA ILE A 123 8.52 6.22 11.71
C ILE A 123 7.96 7.56 11.24
N LYS A 124 7.81 8.47 12.21
CA LYS A 124 7.33 9.84 12.00
C LYS A 124 8.18 10.57 10.95
N LYS A 125 7.52 11.40 10.14
CA LYS A 125 8.15 12.29 9.14
C LYS A 125 8.97 11.56 8.07
N SER A 126 8.78 10.26 7.89
CA SER A 126 9.30 9.54 6.72
C SER A 126 8.71 10.10 5.43
N GLU A 127 9.43 9.96 4.33
CA GLU A 127 8.96 10.46 3.04
C GLU A 127 7.71 9.71 2.58
N GLU A 128 7.66 8.41 2.83
CA GLU A 128 6.51 7.56 2.55
C GLU A 128 5.26 7.96 3.35
N GLN A 129 5.43 8.35 4.62
CA GLN A 129 4.33 8.90 5.42
C GLN A 129 3.76 10.15 4.76
N LYS A 130 4.63 11.12 4.42
CA LYS A 130 4.20 12.39 3.83
C LYS A 130 3.50 12.17 2.49
N GLN A 131 4.07 11.34 1.62
CA GLN A 131 3.50 11.04 0.31
C GLN A 131 2.14 10.33 0.44
N LEU A 132 2.00 9.40 1.38
CA LEU A 132 0.73 8.76 1.65
C LEU A 132 -0.31 9.77 2.15
N GLU A 133 0.04 10.60 3.14
CA GLU A 133 -0.87 11.62 3.70
C GLU A 133 -1.32 12.63 2.64
N LEU A 134 -0.40 13.11 1.79
CA LEU A 134 -0.72 14.00 0.66
C LEU A 134 -1.69 13.31 -0.31
N MET A 135 -1.40 12.08 -0.72
CA MET A 135 -2.27 11.32 -1.63
C MET A 135 -3.68 11.14 -1.06
N LEU A 136 -3.81 10.84 0.23
CA LEU A 136 -5.11 10.65 0.88
C LEU A 136 -5.89 11.97 0.95
N LYS A 137 -5.23 13.08 1.28
CA LYS A 137 -5.83 14.42 1.30
C LYS A 137 -6.29 14.86 -0.07
N GLU A 138 -5.49 14.67 -1.12
CA GLU A 138 -5.88 14.93 -2.50
C GLU A 138 -7.15 14.17 -2.91
N LEU A 139 -7.25 12.89 -2.52
CA LEU A 139 -8.43 12.08 -2.80
C LEU A 139 -9.67 12.56 -2.04
N LEU A 140 -9.51 13.21 -0.90
CA LEU A 140 -10.59 13.77 -0.09
C LEU A 140 -10.87 15.25 -0.39
N LYS A 141 -10.00 15.92 -1.15
CA LYS A 141 -10.01 17.37 -1.39
C LYS A 141 -9.85 18.19 -0.09
N LEU A 142 -8.96 17.73 0.78
CA LEU A 142 -8.56 18.38 2.04
C LEU A 142 -7.22 19.12 1.89
#